data_AF-A0A1I2VB97-F1
#
_entry.id   AF-A0A1I2VB97-F1
#
_cell.length_a   1.000
_cell.length_b   1.000
_cell.length_c   1.000
_cell.angle_alpha   90.00
_cell.angle_beta   90.00
_cell.angle_gamma   90.00
#
_symmetry.space_group_name_H-M   'P 1'
#
loop_
_entity.id
_entity.type
_entity.pdbx_description
1 polymer ?
#
loop_
_entity_poly.entity_id
_entity_poly.type
_entity_poly.pdbx_seq_one_letter_code
_entity_poly.pdbx_strand_id
1 'polypeptide(L)'
;MTWRFLFAIAVAVLAAAKKRNVVFWFIVGFLFEWIPLIIILFLPNGSGGRVFSGGRSTGTDTRWHRKVSRNCPYCGHHVTFDDIPGNWTCPDCGNTFTYNADGRVSKSREDELMPQVELIVKLFAKLAKRDGVVSENEVRQVDQIVRQAFLPTKEQLGKIMTLFNESRYSEESFESISEKLYASVRGRRDLLVDTVTALFAIAAADGSLRVEEESMIRTACTIFGLAGDYESIKAQFFGQSSAGEPSHEVSLDASYRLLECAPSDSDQVIKKKYRELIKENHPDRLMSRGASEDSIKEANKKVAQIKRAYEQIMAAR
;
A
#
# COMPACT_ATOMS: atom_id res chain seq x y z
N MET A 1 13.31 -15.29 35.66
CA MET A 1 13.58 -15.81 34.29
C MET A 1 12.26 -15.80 33.56
N THR A 2 12.06 -14.90 32.59
CA THR A 2 10.76 -14.72 31.94
C THR A 2 10.43 -15.93 31.06
N TRP A 3 9.15 -16.28 30.96
CA TRP A 3 8.65 -17.39 30.12
C TRP A 3 9.20 -17.34 28.68
N ARG A 4 9.39 -16.13 28.15
CA ARG A 4 9.98 -15.83 26.83
C ARG A 4 11.42 -16.34 26.68
N PHE A 5 12.21 -16.31 27.75
CA PHE A 5 13.59 -16.79 27.73
C PHE A 5 13.66 -18.32 27.69
N LEU A 6 12.74 -19.00 28.38
CA LEU A 6 12.61 -20.46 28.31
C LEU A 6 12.17 -20.91 26.91
N PHE A 7 11.27 -20.16 26.27
CA PHE A 7 10.86 -20.41 24.87
C PHE A 7 11.99 -20.20 23.88
N ALA A 8 12.77 -19.12 24.01
CA ALA A 8 13.93 -18.86 23.17
C ALA A 8 14.96 -20.00 23.23
N ILE A 9 15.21 -20.55 24.42
CA ILE A 9 16.08 -21.72 24.61
C ILE A 9 15.48 -22.96 23.95
N ALA A 10 14.20 -23.26 24.16
CA ALA A 10 13.55 -24.43 23.57
C ALA A 10 13.56 -24.41 22.03
N VAL A 11 13.30 -23.24 21.43
CA VAL A 11 13.35 -23.00 19.97
C VAL A 11 14.79 -23.15 19.45
N ALA A 12 15.79 -22.63 20.17
CA ALA A 12 17.20 -22.76 19.81
C ALA A 12 17.69 -24.22 19.85
N VAL A 13 17.27 -25.00 20.87
CA VAL A 13 17.60 -26.42 21.00
C VAL A 13 16.98 -27.24 19.85
N LEU A 14 15.72 -26.97 19.50
CA LEU A 14 15.05 -27.62 18.36
C LEU A 14 15.67 -27.23 17.00
N ALA A 15 16.12 -25.98 16.86
CA ALA A 15 16.84 -25.52 15.67
C ALA A 15 18.19 -26.24 15.54
N ALA A 16 18.92 -26.43 16.65
CA ALA A 16 20.18 -27.19 16.66
C ALA A 16 19.96 -28.65 16.25
N ALA A 17 18.91 -29.30 16.76
CA ALA A 17 18.56 -30.68 16.39
C ALA A 17 18.23 -30.84 14.90
N LYS A 18 17.69 -29.80 14.24
CA LYS A 18 17.38 -29.79 12.81
C LYS A 18 18.49 -29.21 11.92
N LYS A 19 19.72 -29.00 12.43
CA LYS A 19 20.86 -28.38 11.72
C LYS A 19 20.55 -26.98 11.17
N ARG A 20 19.78 -26.16 11.89
CA ARG A 20 19.43 -24.77 11.54
C ARG A 20 20.26 -23.78 12.37
N ASN A 21 20.31 -22.52 11.95
CA ASN A 21 21.09 -21.47 12.64
C ASN A 21 20.52 -21.15 14.03
N VAL A 22 21.24 -21.57 15.07
CA VAL A 22 20.78 -21.51 16.47
C VAL A 22 20.55 -20.09 16.97
N VAL A 23 21.43 -19.15 16.60
CA VAL A 23 21.37 -17.76 17.07
C VAL A 23 20.15 -17.04 16.51
N PHE A 24 19.88 -17.22 15.21
CA PHE A 24 18.70 -16.67 14.57
C PHE A 24 17.41 -17.16 15.23
N TRP A 25 17.31 -18.47 15.46
CA TRP A 25 16.11 -19.08 16.05
C TRP A 25 15.92 -18.75 17.54
N PHE A 26 17.00 -18.50 18.28
CA PHE A 26 16.93 -17.96 19.65
C PHE A 26 16.31 -16.56 19.68
N ILE A 27 16.77 -15.65 18.81
CA ILE A 27 16.27 -14.27 18.72
C ILE A 27 14.80 -14.26 18.29
N VAL A 28 14.45 -15.07 17.30
CA VAL A 28 13.07 -15.19 16.80
C VAL A 28 12.13 -15.79 17.86
N GLY A 29 12.59 -16.79 18.64
CA GLY A 29 11.84 -17.37 19.77
C GLY A 29 11.65 -16.41 20.96
N PHE A 30 12.55 -15.45 21.14
CA PHE A 30 12.43 -14.44 22.19
C PHE A 30 11.41 -13.34 21.84
N LEU A 31 11.26 -13.05 20.55
CA LEU A 31 10.37 -12.02 20.03
C LEU A 31 8.94 -12.53 19.78
N PHE A 32 8.76 -13.80 19.41
CA PHE A 32 7.47 -14.36 19.00
C PHE A 32 7.17 -15.69 19.72
N GLU A 33 6.07 -15.75 20.47
CA GLU A 33 5.89 -16.78 21.52
C GLU A 33 5.58 -18.20 21.00
N TRP A 34 4.73 -18.40 19.99
CA TRP A 34 4.34 -19.75 19.53
C TRP A 34 4.60 -20.02 18.06
N ILE A 35 4.71 -18.96 17.27
CA ILE A 35 4.94 -18.99 15.81
C ILE A 35 6.24 -19.75 15.44
N PRO A 36 7.38 -19.57 16.13
CA PRO A 36 8.64 -20.20 15.75
C PRO A 36 8.65 -21.72 15.95
N LEU A 37 7.96 -22.23 16.97
CA LEU A 37 7.84 -23.67 17.24
C LEU A 37 7.03 -24.38 16.14
N ILE A 38 5.96 -23.76 15.66
CA ILE A 38 5.15 -24.28 14.56
C ILE A 38 6.00 -24.36 13.28
N ILE A 39 6.78 -23.32 12.99
CA ILE A 39 7.63 -23.26 11.82
C ILE A 39 8.75 -24.31 11.88
N ILE A 40 9.36 -24.53 13.05
CA ILE A 40 10.38 -25.57 13.20
C ILE A 40 9.78 -26.98 13.13
N LEU A 41 8.63 -27.23 13.74
CA LEU A 41 8.02 -28.56 13.79
C LEU A 41 7.38 -28.97 12.44
N PHE A 42 6.68 -28.04 11.77
CA PHE A 42 5.85 -28.36 10.60
C PHE A 42 6.47 -28.02 9.24
N LEU A 43 7.50 -27.16 9.15
CA LEU A 43 8.19 -26.98 7.87
C LEU A 43 9.23 -28.08 7.63
N PRO A 44 9.11 -28.85 6.54
CA PRO A 44 10.07 -29.88 6.18
C PRO A 44 11.44 -29.24 5.96
N ASN A 45 12.50 -29.94 6.37
CA ASN A 45 13.87 -29.52 6.07
C ASN A 45 14.01 -29.42 4.55
N GLY A 46 14.41 -28.24 4.07
CA GLY A 46 14.72 -27.97 2.67
C GLY A 46 15.96 -28.74 2.24
N SER A 47 15.82 -30.06 2.11
CA SER A 47 16.76 -30.96 1.46
C SER A 47 15.95 -32.17 1.00
N GLY A 48 15.13 -31.95 -0.02
CA GLY A 48 14.27 -32.94 -0.61
C GLY A 48 13.86 -32.46 -1.99
N GLY A 49 14.85 -32.38 -2.90
CA GLY A 49 14.55 -32.26 -4.32
C GLY A 49 13.57 -33.36 -4.69
N ARG A 50 12.39 -33.00 -5.18
CA ARG A 50 11.43 -33.94 -5.75
C ARG A 50 12.12 -34.61 -6.94
N VAL A 51 12.53 -35.87 -6.77
CA VAL A 51 12.94 -36.72 -7.89
C VAL A 51 11.68 -36.99 -8.71
N PHE A 52 11.53 -36.24 -9.79
CA PHE A 52 10.50 -36.50 -10.79
C PHE A 52 10.99 -37.70 -11.60
N SER A 53 10.43 -38.88 -11.34
CA SER A 53 10.58 -40.05 -12.21
C SER A 53 9.70 -39.85 -13.45
N GLY A 54 10.17 -39.02 -14.39
CA GLY A 54 9.63 -38.89 -15.74
C GLY A 54 10.49 -39.72 -16.70
N GLY A 55 9.84 -40.57 -17.50
CA GLY A 55 10.45 -41.67 -18.25
C GLY A 55 11.68 -41.31 -19.12
N ARG A 56 12.61 -42.27 -19.19
CA ARG A 56 13.74 -42.28 -20.13
C ARG A 56 13.24 -42.12 -21.56
N SER A 57 13.49 -40.97 -22.17
CA SER A 57 13.66 -40.89 -23.63
C SER A 57 15.12 -41.18 -23.94
N THR A 58 15.34 -42.19 -24.78
CA THR A 58 16.64 -42.53 -25.35
C THR A 58 16.92 -41.54 -26.47
N GLY A 59 17.89 -40.64 -26.31
CA GLY A 59 18.29 -39.74 -27.38
C GLY A 59 19.36 -38.71 -26.99
N THR A 60 20.59 -39.00 -27.42
CA THR A 60 21.69 -38.06 -27.74
C THR A 60 22.29 -37.19 -26.62
N ASP A 61 23.48 -37.60 -26.18
CA ASP A 61 24.67 -36.77 -25.92
C ASP A 61 24.42 -35.39 -25.26
N THR A 62 24.35 -35.39 -23.93
CA THR A 62 24.13 -34.16 -23.15
C THR A 62 25.37 -33.26 -23.17
N ARG A 63 25.35 -32.28 -24.07
CA ARG A 63 26.28 -31.15 -24.12
C ARG A 63 25.76 -30.01 -23.22
N TRP A 64 26.04 -30.10 -21.92
CA TRP A 64 25.59 -29.18 -20.85
C TRP A 64 26.14 -27.73 -20.93
N HIS A 65 26.78 -27.35 -22.04
CA HIS A 65 27.38 -26.02 -22.26
C HIS A 65 26.91 -25.36 -23.56
N ARG A 66 25.78 -25.80 -24.12
CA ARG A 66 25.22 -25.12 -25.28
C ARG A 66 24.70 -23.76 -24.83
N LYS A 67 25.26 -22.69 -25.39
CA LYS A 67 24.73 -21.34 -25.19
C LYS A 67 23.52 -21.13 -26.09
N VAL A 68 22.49 -20.53 -25.52
CA VAL A 68 21.30 -20.07 -26.24
C VAL A 68 21.22 -18.56 -26.16
N SER A 69 20.66 -18.01 -27.23
CA SER A 69 20.57 -16.59 -27.50
C SER A 69 19.11 -16.23 -27.60
N ARG A 70 18.65 -15.30 -26.75
CA ARG A 70 17.25 -14.89 -26.66
C ARG A 70 17.14 -13.41 -26.35
N ASN A 71 16.04 -12.80 -26.78
CA ASN A 71 15.73 -11.43 -26.42
C ASN A 71 15.20 -11.38 -24.98
N CYS A 72 15.74 -10.45 -24.19
CA CYS A 72 15.24 -10.16 -22.86
C CYS A 72 13.79 -9.67 -22.95
N PRO A 73 12.84 -10.26 -22.20
CA PRO A 73 11.43 -9.87 -22.25
C PRO A 73 11.15 -8.50 -21.60
N TYR A 74 12.16 -7.85 -21.00
CA TYR A 74 12.04 -6.52 -20.38
C TYR A 74 12.57 -5.43 -21.31
N CYS A 75 13.84 -5.50 -21.72
CA CYS A 75 14.50 -4.46 -22.51
C CYS A 75 14.62 -4.78 -24.01
N GLY A 76 14.29 -6.00 -24.44
CA GLY A 76 14.45 -6.44 -25.82
C GLY A 76 15.90 -6.72 -26.25
N HIS A 77 16.89 -6.47 -25.38
CA HIS A 77 18.30 -6.72 -25.68
C HIS A 77 18.60 -8.21 -25.81
N HIS A 78 19.59 -8.55 -26.62
CA HIS A 78 19.93 -9.92 -26.92
C HIS A 78 20.88 -10.51 -25.87
N VAL A 79 20.38 -11.45 -25.07
CA VAL A 79 21.13 -12.06 -23.96
C VAL A 79 21.55 -13.48 -24.33
N THR A 80 22.81 -13.81 -24.04
CA THR A 80 23.37 -15.15 -24.26
C THR A 80 23.65 -15.83 -22.91
N PHE A 81 23.08 -17.00 -22.69
CA PHE A 81 23.19 -17.75 -21.44
C PHE A 81 23.19 -19.27 -21.70
N ASP A 82 23.46 -20.08 -20.67
CA ASP A 82 23.48 -21.54 -20.83
C ASP A 82 22.05 -22.07 -21.00
N ASP A 83 21.89 -23.13 -21.79
CA ASP A 83 20.60 -23.79 -22.06
C ASP A 83 20.10 -24.59 -20.83
N ILE A 84 19.92 -23.89 -19.71
CA ILE A 84 19.47 -24.43 -18.42
C ILE A 84 18.19 -23.69 -18.03
N PRO A 85 17.04 -24.37 -18.03
CA PRO A 85 15.78 -23.79 -17.57
C PRO A 85 15.89 -23.25 -16.15
N GLY A 86 15.39 -22.05 -15.91
CA GLY A 86 15.53 -21.37 -14.63
C GLY A 86 15.47 -19.85 -14.74
N ASN A 87 15.82 -19.18 -13.65
CA ASN A 87 15.86 -17.73 -13.60
C ASN A 87 17.23 -17.20 -14.02
N TRP A 88 17.24 -16.23 -14.91
CA TRP A 88 18.43 -15.61 -15.48
C TRP A 88 18.32 -14.09 -15.37
N THR A 89 19.43 -13.44 -15.03
CA THR A 89 19.47 -11.97 -14.92
C THR A 89 20.04 -11.38 -16.21
N CYS A 90 19.32 -10.43 -16.79
CA CYS A 90 19.79 -9.70 -17.97
C CYS A 90 20.96 -8.79 -17.57
N PRO A 91 22.13 -8.88 -18.23
CA PRO A 91 23.28 -8.04 -17.90
C PRO A 91 23.05 -6.56 -18.24
N ASP A 92 22.19 -6.27 -19.22
CA ASP A 92 21.95 -4.91 -19.69
C ASP A 92 20.98 -4.14 -18.79
N CYS A 93 19.85 -4.76 -18.41
CA CYS A 93 18.81 -4.08 -17.61
C CYS A 93 18.77 -4.51 -16.14
N GLY A 94 19.47 -5.59 -15.76
CA GLY A 94 19.49 -6.11 -14.39
C GLY A 94 18.24 -6.89 -13.97
N ASN A 95 17.22 -7.01 -14.82
CA ASN A 95 15.98 -7.72 -14.49
C ASN A 95 16.15 -9.23 -14.63
N THR A 96 15.45 -9.97 -13.77
CA THR A 96 15.47 -11.43 -13.79
C THR A 96 14.30 -11.96 -14.62
N PHE A 97 14.57 -12.80 -15.61
CA PHE A 97 13.59 -13.46 -16.46
C PHE A 97 13.63 -14.98 -16.29
N THR A 98 12.56 -15.67 -16.63
CA THR A 98 12.49 -17.14 -16.57
C THR A 98 12.69 -17.73 -17.96
N TYR A 99 13.67 -18.62 -18.08
CA TYR A 99 13.87 -19.47 -19.24
C TYR A 99 13.20 -20.83 -19.02
N ASN A 100 12.25 -21.18 -19.88
CA ASN A 100 11.42 -22.37 -19.75
C ASN A 100 12.04 -23.55 -20.53
N ALA A 101 11.65 -24.78 -20.16
CA ALA A 101 12.13 -26.00 -20.82
C ALA A 101 11.71 -26.11 -22.30
N ASP A 102 10.71 -25.33 -22.74
CA ASP A 102 10.28 -25.21 -24.15
C ASP A 102 11.13 -24.21 -24.96
N GLY A 103 12.15 -23.61 -24.35
CA GLY A 103 13.05 -22.65 -24.98
C GLY A 103 12.51 -21.22 -25.03
N ARG A 104 11.35 -20.93 -24.41
CA ARG A 104 10.77 -19.59 -24.33
C ARG A 104 11.28 -18.82 -23.12
N VAL A 105 11.43 -17.51 -23.30
CA VAL A 105 11.77 -16.58 -22.23
C VAL A 105 10.52 -15.79 -21.84
N SER A 106 10.20 -15.77 -20.56
CA SER A 106 9.09 -14.99 -20.01
C SER A 106 9.58 -14.10 -18.88
N LYS A 107 8.82 -13.03 -18.58
CA LYS A 107 9.06 -12.25 -17.36
C LYS A 107 8.96 -13.17 -16.15
N SER A 108 9.74 -12.89 -15.11
CA SER A 108 9.64 -13.61 -13.84
C SER A 108 8.21 -13.49 -13.32
N ARG A 109 7.63 -14.62 -12.88
CA ARG A 109 6.32 -14.62 -12.21
C ARG A 109 6.32 -13.79 -10.93
N GLU A 110 7.48 -13.57 -10.32
CA GLU A 110 7.63 -12.74 -9.12
C GLU A 110 7.39 -11.25 -9.42
N ASP A 111 7.50 -10.82 -10.69
CA ASP A 111 7.26 -9.43 -11.07
C ASP A 111 5.83 -9.15 -11.52
N GLU A 112 4.99 -10.17 -11.71
CA GLU A 112 3.57 -9.99 -12.04
C GLU A 112 2.80 -9.49 -10.81
N LEU A 113 1.88 -8.56 -11.03
CA LEU A 113 0.95 -8.13 -10.00
C LEU A 113 -0.17 -9.16 -9.88
N MET A 114 -0.57 -9.46 -8.65
CA MET A 114 -1.76 -10.27 -8.45
C MET A 114 -2.99 -9.50 -8.99
N PRO A 115 -3.94 -10.16 -9.69
CA PRO A 115 -5.10 -9.48 -10.28
C PRO A 115 -5.90 -8.64 -9.28
N GLN A 116 -5.99 -9.09 -8.02
CA GLN A 116 -6.67 -8.35 -6.96
C GLN A 116 -5.96 -7.03 -6.62
N VAL A 117 -4.63 -7.03 -6.62
CA VAL A 117 -3.83 -5.81 -6.37
C VAL A 117 -4.07 -4.79 -7.47
N GLU A 118 -4.10 -5.23 -8.73
CA GLU A 118 -4.39 -4.35 -9.85
C GLU A 118 -5.78 -3.69 -9.72
N LEU A 119 -6.79 -4.46 -9.34
CA LEU A 119 -8.15 -3.96 -9.12
C LEU A 119 -8.23 -3.00 -7.94
N ILE A 120 -7.55 -3.29 -6.83
CA ILE A 120 -7.49 -2.39 -5.66
C ILE A 120 -6.84 -1.06 -6.03
N VAL A 121 -5.70 -1.09 -6.74
CA VAL A 121 -5.00 0.12 -7.21
C VAL A 121 -5.88 0.93 -8.16
N LYS A 122 -6.62 0.27 -9.05
CA LYS A 122 -7.61 0.92 -9.92
C LYS A 122 -8.71 1.64 -9.11
N LEU A 123 -9.21 1.04 -8.03
CA LEU A 123 -10.19 1.70 -7.16
C LEU A 123 -9.61 2.95 -6.50
N PHE A 124 -8.38 2.89 -5.99
CA PHE A 124 -7.70 4.04 -5.40
C PHE A 124 -7.56 5.18 -6.41
N ALA A 125 -7.16 4.86 -7.64
CA ALA A 125 -7.01 5.83 -8.74
C ALA A 125 -8.33 6.51 -9.10
N LYS A 126 -9.43 5.74 -9.12
CA LYS A 126 -10.77 6.26 -9.44
C LYS A 126 -11.32 7.15 -8.33
N LEU A 127 -11.07 6.80 -7.07
CA LEU A 127 -11.45 7.62 -5.92
C LEU A 127 -10.72 8.97 -5.99
N ALA A 128 -9.39 8.96 -6.16
CA ALA A 128 -8.57 10.17 -6.19
C ALA A 128 -8.89 11.10 -7.38
N LYS A 129 -9.33 10.55 -8.53
CA LYS A 129 -9.64 11.35 -9.73
C LYS A 129 -10.89 12.24 -9.57
N ARG A 130 -11.85 11.87 -8.71
CA ARG A 130 -13.25 12.36 -8.78
C ARG A 130 -13.37 13.89 -8.64
N ASP A 131 -12.51 14.53 -7.87
CA ASP A 131 -12.48 15.99 -7.69
C ASP A 131 -11.55 16.73 -8.67
N GLY A 132 -10.89 16.01 -9.57
CA GLY A 132 -10.04 16.57 -10.62
C GLY A 132 -8.62 16.97 -10.20
N VAL A 133 -8.38 17.28 -8.92
CA VAL A 133 -7.06 17.59 -8.37
C VAL A 133 -6.69 16.57 -7.29
N VAL A 134 -5.77 15.67 -7.62
CA VAL A 134 -5.18 14.73 -6.66
C VAL A 134 -4.13 15.48 -5.84
N SER A 135 -4.22 15.37 -4.51
CA SER A 135 -3.26 16.01 -3.63
C SER A 135 -1.99 15.17 -3.47
N GLU A 136 -0.88 15.81 -3.10
CA GLU A 136 0.37 15.08 -2.80
C GLU A 136 0.19 14.14 -1.59
N ASN A 137 -0.69 14.50 -0.64
CA ASN A 137 -0.99 13.68 0.52
C ASN A 137 -1.70 12.38 0.12
N GLU A 138 -2.66 12.44 -0.81
CA GLU A 138 -3.33 11.25 -1.33
C GLU A 138 -2.35 10.31 -2.04
N VAL A 139 -1.46 10.84 -2.89
CA VAL A 139 -0.44 10.05 -3.58
C VAL A 139 0.49 9.37 -2.57
N ARG A 140 0.92 10.11 -1.55
CA ARG A 140 1.77 9.58 -0.47
C ARG A 140 1.05 8.50 0.32
N GLN A 141 -0.24 8.70 0.61
CA GLN A 141 -1.06 7.72 1.32
C GLN A 141 -1.22 6.43 0.51
N VAL A 142 -1.44 6.54 -0.81
CA VAL A 142 -1.47 5.38 -1.72
C VAL A 142 -0.13 4.64 -1.72
N ASP A 143 1.00 5.35 -1.84
CA ASP A 143 2.34 4.73 -1.79
C ASP A 143 2.56 3.98 -0.47
N GLN A 144 2.20 4.60 0.66
CA GLN A 144 2.33 3.98 1.98
C GLN A 144 1.48 2.72 2.10
N ILE A 145 0.20 2.78 1.73
CA ILE A 145 -0.73 1.64 1.78
C ILE A 145 -0.20 0.51 0.91
N VAL A 146 0.22 0.81 -0.32
CA VAL A 146 0.73 -0.18 -1.26
C VAL A 146 1.98 -0.87 -0.70
N ARG A 147 2.92 -0.11 -0.14
CA ARG A 147 4.14 -0.67 0.44
C ARG A 147 3.86 -1.55 1.65
N GLN A 148 2.95 -1.13 2.52
CA GLN A 148 2.64 -1.84 3.76
C GLN A 148 1.79 -3.09 3.52
N ALA A 149 0.80 -3.01 2.62
CA ALA A 149 -0.15 -4.10 2.38
C ALA A 149 0.42 -5.16 1.43
N PHE A 150 1.16 -4.76 0.40
CA PHE A 150 1.59 -5.68 -0.66
C PHE A 150 3.09 -6.01 -0.64
N LEU A 151 3.90 -5.26 0.12
CA LEU A 151 5.36 -5.41 0.18
C LEU A 151 6.00 -5.62 -1.21
N PRO A 152 5.68 -4.76 -2.21
CA PRO A 152 6.09 -4.99 -3.59
C PRO A 152 7.61 -4.87 -3.77
N THR A 153 8.15 -5.61 -4.74
CA THR A 153 9.50 -5.36 -5.24
C THR A 153 9.58 -3.96 -5.85
N LYS A 154 10.80 -3.44 -6.07
CA LYS A 154 11.01 -2.15 -6.73
C LYS A 154 10.34 -2.10 -8.12
N GLU A 155 10.36 -3.20 -8.85
CA GLU A 155 9.70 -3.31 -10.17
C GLU A 155 8.17 -3.31 -10.05
N GLN A 156 7.61 -4.11 -9.13
CA GLN A 156 6.18 -4.15 -8.88
C GLN A 156 5.65 -2.79 -8.44
N LEU A 157 6.38 -2.08 -7.58
CA LEU A 157 6.02 -0.73 -7.18
C LEU A 157 5.95 0.23 -8.38
N GLY A 158 6.94 0.17 -9.28
CA GLY A 158 6.92 0.95 -10.52
C GLY A 158 5.68 0.65 -11.37
N LYS A 159 5.31 -0.62 -11.52
CA LYS A 159 4.08 -1.03 -12.23
C LYS A 159 2.82 -0.52 -11.54
N ILE A 160 2.75 -0.58 -10.22
CA ILE A 160 1.60 -0.09 -9.45
C ILE A 160 1.42 1.42 -9.67
N MET A 161 2.51 2.19 -9.65
CA MET A 161 2.44 3.64 -9.87
C MET A 161 2.01 3.98 -11.30
N THR A 162 2.52 3.26 -12.29
CA THR A 162 2.06 3.39 -13.69
C THR A 162 0.57 3.06 -13.81
N LEU A 163 0.15 1.91 -13.26
CA LEU A 163 -1.24 1.46 -13.29
C LEU A 163 -2.16 2.47 -12.60
N PHE A 164 -1.77 3.02 -11.45
CA PHE A 164 -2.53 4.03 -10.74
C PHE A 164 -2.76 5.26 -11.64
N ASN A 165 -1.70 5.78 -12.24
CA ASN A 165 -1.77 6.96 -13.12
C ASN A 165 -2.64 6.72 -14.37
N GLU A 166 -2.49 5.57 -15.03
CA GLU A 166 -3.30 5.20 -16.19
C GLU A 166 -4.78 5.04 -15.82
N SER A 167 -5.04 4.37 -14.70
CA SER A 167 -6.40 4.05 -14.25
C SER A 167 -7.20 5.29 -13.84
N ARG A 168 -6.54 6.38 -13.47
CA ARG A 168 -7.21 7.67 -13.22
C ARG A 168 -8.01 8.14 -14.44
N TYR A 169 -7.55 7.87 -15.66
CA TYR A 169 -8.16 8.38 -16.90
C TYR A 169 -8.84 7.30 -17.74
N SER A 170 -8.89 6.06 -17.26
CA SER A 170 -9.60 5.00 -17.98
C SER A 170 -11.11 5.26 -18.06
N GLU A 171 -11.79 4.67 -19.04
CA GLU A 171 -13.25 4.73 -19.16
C GLU A 171 -13.97 3.78 -18.18
N GLU A 172 -13.23 2.83 -17.59
CA GLU A 172 -13.76 1.84 -16.67
C GLU A 172 -14.38 2.51 -15.43
N SER A 173 -15.62 2.16 -15.07
CA SER A 173 -16.30 2.77 -13.92
C SER A 173 -15.81 2.17 -12.59
N PHE A 174 -15.95 2.94 -11.51
CA PHE A 174 -15.58 2.49 -10.16
C PHE A 174 -16.40 1.27 -9.72
N GLU A 175 -17.68 1.25 -10.08
CA GLU A 175 -18.62 0.17 -9.83
C GLU A 175 -18.17 -1.11 -10.54
N SER A 176 -17.80 -1.02 -11.82
CA SER A 176 -17.34 -2.18 -12.60
C SER A 176 -16.06 -2.79 -12.01
N ILE A 177 -15.13 -1.96 -11.54
CA ILE A 177 -13.90 -2.43 -10.89
C ILE A 177 -14.24 -3.11 -9.55
N SER A 178 -15.18 -2.55 -8.79
CA SER A 178 -15.63 -3.10 -7.51
C SER A 178 -16.26 -4.49 -7.71
N GLU A 179 -17.14 -4.66 -8.69
CA GLU A 179 -17.75 -5.95 -9.01
C GLU A 179 -16.70 -7.00 -9.42
N LYS A 180 -15.72 -6.61 -10.25
CA LYS A 180 -14.60 -7.48 -10.63
C LYS A 180 -13.78 -7.89 -9.42
N LEU A 181 -13.50 -6.97 -8.50
CA LEU A 181 -12.77 -7.26 -7.28
C LEU A 181 -13.55 -8.26 -6.43
N TYR A 182 -14.83 -8.01 -6.18
CA TYR A 182 -15.72 -8.90 -5.42
C TYR A 182 -15.74 -10.32 -5.98
N ALA A 183 -15.89 -10.46 -7.30
CA ALA A 183 -15.85 -11.75 -7.97
C ALA A 183 -14.48 -12.46 -7.85
N SER A 184 -13.38 -11.69 -7.88
CA SER A 184 -12.01 -12.23 -7.85
C SER A 184 -11.55 -12.74 -6.48
N VAL A 185 -12.18 -12.28 -5.38
CA VAL A 185 -11.75 -12.59 -4.02
C VAL A 185 -12.37 -13.85 -3.41
N ARG A 186 -13.36 -14.45 -4.08
CA ARG A 186 -13.99 -15.74 -3.70
C ARG A 186 -14.40 -15.83 -2.22
N GLY A 187 -14.99 -14.75 -1.68
CA GLY A 187 -15.50 -14.72 -0.30
C GLY A 187 -14.48 -14.33 0.78
N ARG A 188 -13.26 -13.91 0.41
CA ARG A 188 -12.31 -13.26 1.33
C ARG A 188 -12.83 -11.88 1.76
N ARG A 189 -13.68 -11.88 2.79
CA ARG A 189 -14.28 -10.67 3.37
C ARG A 189 -13.23 -9.74 3.97
N ASP A 190 -12.19 -10.31 4.57
CA ASP A 190 -11.01 -9.60 5.09
C ASP A 190 -10.42 -8.65 4.05
N LEU A 191 -10.12 -9.14 2.83
CA LEU A 191 -9.55 -8.30 1.78
C LEU A 191 -10.49 -7.17 1.35
N LEU A 192 -11.80 -7.41 1.36
CA LEU A 192 -12.81 -6.40 1.00
C LEU A 192 -12.91 -5.32 2.08
N VAL A 193 -12.89 -5.71 3.35
CA VAL A 193 -12.85 -4.79 4.50
C VAL A 193 -11.57 -3.96 4.47
N ASP A 194 -10.42 -4.59 4.23
CA ASP A 194 -9.13 -3.90 4.10
C ASP A 194 -9.13 -2.92 2.92
N THR A 195 -9.76 -3.29 1.80
CA THR A 195 -9.90 -2.42 0.63
C THR A 195 -10.73 -1.18 0.96
N VAL A 196 -11.88 -1.34 1.63
CA VAL A 196 -12.73 -0.20 2.06
C VAL A 196 -12.00 0.66 3.09
N THR A 197 -11.30 0.04 4.02
CA THR A 197 -10.48 0.72 5.04
C THR A 197 -9.39 1.57 4.37
N ALA A 198 -8.73 1.04 3.35
CA ALA A 198 -7.75 1.77 2.56
C ALA A 198 -8.38 2.93 1.76
N LEU A 199 -9.58 2.76 1.19
CA LEU A 199 -10.29 3.85 0.51
C LEU A 199 -10.59 5.01 1.47
N PHE A 200 -11.04 4.72 2.69
CA PHE A 200 -11.23 5.74 3.71
C PHE A 200 -9.91 6.38 4.16
N ALA A 201 -8.83 5.62 4.30
CA ALA A 201 -7.52 6.15 4.64
C ALA A 201 -7.02 7.16 3.59
N ILE A 202 -7.23 6.88 2.31
CA ILE A 202 -6.90 7.79 1.20
C ILE A 202 -7.75 9.06 1.28
N ALA A 203 -9.08 8.92 1.41
CA ALA A 203 -9.97 10.08 1.52
C ALA A 203 -9.70 10.92 2.79
N ALA A 204 -9.21 10.29 3.86
CA ALA A 204 -8.83 10.97 5.10
C ALA A 204 -7.48 11.71 5.01
N ALA A 205 -6.68 11.52 3.95
CA ALA A 205 -5.34 12.10 3.83
C ALA A 205 -5.35 13.63 3.91
N ASP A 206 -6.38 14.27 3.35
CA ASP A 206 -6.59 15.72 3.44
C ASP A 206 -7.55 16.13 4.58
N GLY A 207 -7.95 15.16 5.39
CA GLY A 207 -8.65 15.32 6.65
C GLY A 207 -10.17 15.44 6.57
N SER A 208 -10.76 15.60 5.38
CA SER A 208 -12.21 15.71 5.18
C SER A 208 -12.68 14.77 4.08
N LEU A 209 -13.70 13.97 4.37
CA LEU A 209 -14.37 13.13 3.39
C LEU A 209 -15.33 13.97 2.56
N ARG A 210 -15.17 13.99 1.23
CA ARG A 210 -16.10 14.70 0.33
C ARG A 210 -17.35 13.87 0.07
N VAL A 211 -18.43 14.53 -0.35
CA VAL A 211 -19.73 13.88 -0.61
C VAL A 211 -19.62 12.86 -1.74
N GLU A 212 -18.83 13.17 -2.77
CA GLU A 212 -18.62 12.31 -3.92
C GLU A 212 -17.80 11.07 -3.56
N GLU A 213 -16.73 11.24 -2.78
CA GLU A 213 -15.90 10.15 -2.26
C GLU A 213 -16.70 9.25 -1.32
N GLU A 214 -17.50 9.85 -0.43
CA GLU A 214 -18.41 9.13 0.46
C GLU A 214 -19.40 8.27 -0.35
N SER A 215 -20.00 8.84 -1.39
CA SER A 215 -20.92 8.11 -2.28
C SER A 215 -20.24 6.92 -2.94
N MET A 216 -19.02 7.09 -3.46
CA MET A 216 -18.25 6.00 -4.07
C MET A 216 -17.93 4.89 -3.06
N ILE A 217 -17.46 5.24 -1.86
CA ILE A 217 -17.13 4.27 -0.81
C ILE A 217 -18.40 3.53 -0.35
N ARG A 218 -19.54 4.22 -0.21
CA ARG A 218 -20.84 3.57 0.09
C ARG A 218 -21.25 2.57 -1.00
N THR A 219 -21.03 2.91 -2.27
CA THR A 219 -21.28 2.00 -3.39
C THR A 219 -20.39 0.76 -3.33
N ALA A 220 -19.08 0.92 -3.06
CA ALA A 220 -18.18 -0.21 -2.83
C ALA A 220 -18.65 -1.09 -1.66
N CYS A 221 -19.02 -0.51 -0.51
CA CYS A 221 -19.55 -1.26 0.62
C CYS A 221 -20.82 -2.04 0.26
N THR A 222 -21.69 -1.48 -0.56
CA THR A 222 -22.91 -2.16 -1.02
C THR A 222 -22.55 -3.37 -1.90
N ILE A 223 -21.67 -3.18 -2.87
CA ILE A 223 -21.20 -4.26 -3.77
C ILE A 223 -20.48 -5.37 -2.97
N PHE A 224 -19.71 -5.00 -1.96
CA PHE A 224 -18.94 -5.96 -1.15
C PHE A 224 -19.76 -6.66 -0.06
N GLY A 225 -21.03 -6.29 0.15
CA GLY A 225 -21.83 -6.80 1.27
C GLY A 225 -21.33 -6.34 2.65
N LEU A 226 -20.80 -5.11 2.70
CA LEU A 226 -20.22 -4.44 3.87
C LEU A 226 -21.04 -3.20 4.30
N ALA A 227 -22.27 -3.03 3.83
CA ALA A 227 -23.10 -1.88 4.19
C ALA A 227 -23.27 -1.71 5.72
N GLY A 228 -23.33 -2.82 6.47
CA GLY A 228 -23.39 -2.80 7.93
C GLY A 228 -22.07 -2.41 8.63
N ASP A 229 -20.92 -2.54 7.96
CA ASP A 229 -19.60 -2.18 8.50
C ASP A 229 -19.19 -0.76 8.11
N TYR A 230 -19.97 -0.08 7.25
CA TYR A 230 -19.60 1.22 6.72
C TYR A 230 -19.32 2.25 7.83
N GLU A 231 -20.24 2.40 8.79
CA GLU A 231 -20.10 3.42 9.85
C GLU A 231 -18.98 3.07 10.83
N SER A 232 -18.75 1.78 11.10
CA SER A 232 -17.67 1.33 11.99
C SER A 232 -16.30 1.56 11.37
N ILE A 233 -16.14 1.33 10.07
CA ILE A 233 -14.90 1.61 9.34
C ILE A 233 -14.72 3.13 9.21
N LYS A 234 -15.77 3.89 8.85
CA LYS A 234 -15.72 5.36 8.78
C LYS A 234 -15.27 5.98 10.11
N ALA A 235 -15.77 5.47 11.23
CA ALA A 235 -15.43 5.96 12.56
C ALA A 235 -13.93 5.79 12.91
N GLN A 236 -13.21 4.85 12.29
CA GLN A 236 -11.77 4.71 12.54
C GLN A 236 -10.95 5.89 12.01
N PHE A 237 -11.46 6.58 10.99
CA PHE A 237 -10.79 7.70 10.32
C PHE A 237 -11.42 9.05 10.68
N PHE A 238 -12.73 9.07 10.89
CA PHE A 238 -13.51 10.30 11.12
C PHE A 238 -14.27 10.30 12.46
N GLY A 239 -14.15 9.25 13.27
CA GLY A 239 -14.93 9.06 14.51
C GLY A 239 -14.41 9.83 15.72
N GLN A 240 -13.32 10.62 15.59
CA GLN A 240 -12.93 11.58 16.63
C GLN A 240 -13.81 12.84 16.66
N SER A 241 -14.87 12.92 15.85
CA SER A 241 -15.88 13.98 15.96
C SER A 241 -17.15 13.55 16.69
N SER A 242 -17.25 12.33 17.23
CA SER A 242 -18.57 11.81 17.67
C SER A 242 -18.56 10.82 18.84
N ALA A 243 -17.61 10.92 19.78
CA ALA A 243 -17.73 10.24 21.06
C ALA A 243 -16.95 10.95 22.18
N GLY A 244 -17.66 11.68 23.03
CA GLY A 244 -17.23 11.94 24.41
C GLY A 244 -16.55 13.27 24.74
N GLU A 245 -16.26 14.13 23.76
CA GLU A 245 -16.01 15.55 24.00
C GLU A 245 -17.05 16.35 23.21
N PRO A 246 -17.52 17.52 23.71
CA PRO A 246 -18.33 18.40 22.88
C PRO A 246 -17.57 18.56 21.58
N SER A 247 -18.23 18.21 20.47
CA SER A 247 -17.77 18.55 19.14
C SER A 247 -17.37 20.01 19.21
N HIS A 248 -16.07 20.28 19.18
CA HIS A 248 -15.63 21.49 18.56
C HIS A 248 -15.99 21.33 17.07
N GLU A 249 -17.30 21.49 16.74
CA GLU A 249 -17.61 22.60 15.84
C GLU A 249 -16.69 23.70 16.32
N VAL A 250 -15.67 24.00 15.53
CA VAL A 250 -14.92 25.22 15.75
C VAL A 250 -15.99 26.29 15.67
N SER A 251 -16.53 26.67 16.84
CA SER A 251 -17.60 27.65 16.94
C SER A 251 -17.17 28.84 16.09
N LEU A 252 -18.09 29.57 15.49
CA LEU A 252 -17.72 30.70 14.65
C LEU A 252 -16.69 31.62 15.34
N ASP A 253 -16.81 31.78 16.66
CA ASP A 253 -15.86 32.45 17.53
C ASP A 253 -14.47 31.77 17.59
N ALA A 254 -14.39 30.44 17.72
CA ALA A 254 -13.14 29.70 17.63
C ALA A 254 -12.50 29.78 16.22
N SER A 255 -13.30 29.92 15.15
CA SER A 255 -12.79 30.08 13.79
C SER A 255 -12.16 31.45 13.59
N TYR A 256 -12.79 32.50 14.13
CA TYR A 256 -12.21 33.85 14.22
C TYR A 256 -10.91 33.85 15.04
N ARG A 257 -10.89 33.17 16.18
CA ARG A 257 -9.67 33.03 17.00
C ARG A 257 -8.55 32.29 16.26
N LEU A 258 -8.87 31.21 15.54
CA LEU A 258 -7.89 30.42 14.79
C LEU A 258 -7.26 31.22 13.64
N LEU A 259 -8.04 32.07 12.98
CA LEU A 259 -7.56 32.97 11.93
C LEU A 259 -7.00 34.29 12.46
N GLU A 260 -6.96 34.47 13.78
CA GLU A 260 -6.52 35.69 14.45
C GLU A 260 -7.22 36.95 13.91
N CYS A 261 -8.53 36.85 13.68
CA CYS A 261 -9.37 37.93 13.18
C CYS A 261 -10.63 38.10 14.04
N ALA A 262 -11.28 39.25 13.93
CA ALA A 262 -12.51 39.57 14.63
C ALA A 262 -13.75 39.37 13.73
N PRO A 263 -14.93 39.08 14.31
CA PRO A 263 -16.19 39.05 13.57
C PRO A 263 -16.50 40.35 12.82
N SER A 264 -15.97 41.48 13.28
CA SER A 264 -16.12 42.81 12.67
C SER A 264 -15.12 43.12 11.55
N ASP A 265 -14.11 42.29 11.32
CA ASP A 265 -13.08 42.55 10.31
C ASP A 265 -13.67 42.46 8.89
N SER A 266 -13.14 43.20 7.92
CA SER A 266 -13.61 43.09 6.54
C SER A 266 -13.15 41.77 5.89
N ASP A 267 -13.88 41.30 4.87
CA ASP A 267 -13.51 40.09 4.12
C ASP A 267 -12.08 40.15 3.56
N GLN A 268 -11.60 41.35 3.22
CA GLN A 268 -10.25 41.57 2.73
C GLN A 268 -9.20 41.28 3.82
N VAL A 269 -9.48 41.66 5.07
CA VAL A 269 -8.61 41.41 6.23
C VAL A 269 -8.58 39.91 6.56
N ILE A 270 -9.74 39.25 6.57
CA ILE A 270 -9.85 37.81 6.82
C ILE A 270 -9.10 37.01 5.73
N LYS A 271 -9.30 37.35 4.45
CA LYS A 271 -8.55 36.73 3.33
C LYS A 271 -7.05 36.97 3.38
N LYS A 272 -6.62 38.10 3.95
CA LYS A 272 -5.19 38.40 4.14
C LYS A 272 -4.61 37.51 5.23
N LYS A 273 -5.25 37.46 6.40
CA LYS A 273 -4.85 36.60 7.53
C LYS A 273 -4.81 35.12 7.19
N TYR A 274 -5.83 34.64 6.47
CA TYR A 274 -5.86 33.28 5.92
C TYR A 274 -4.62 32.98 5.07
N ARG A 275 -4.27 33.85 4.11
CA ARG A 275 -3.10 33.66 3.24
C ARG A 275 -1.77 33.69 4.01
N GLU A 276 -1.67 34.53 5.03
CA GLU A 276 -0.49 34.59 5.92
C GLU A 276 -0.31 33.27 6.68
N LEU A 277 -1.36 32.79 7.34
CA LEU A 277 -1.34 31.53 8.09
C LEU A 277 -1.05 30.30 7.22
N ILE A 278 -1.60 30.24 6.01
CA ILE A 278 -1.28 29.19 5.03
C ILE A 278 0.20 29.25 4.63
N LYS A 279 0.73 30.44 4.36
CA LYS A 279 2.15 30.61 3.97
C LYS A 279 3.12 30.28 5.10
N GLU A 280 2.72 30.48 6.34
CA GLU A 280 3.53 30.16 7.53
C GLU A 280 3.56 28.66 7.82
N ASN A 281 2.41 27.99 7.66
CA ASN A 281 2.26 26.57 7.95
C ASN A 281 2.42 25.68 6.71
N HIS A 282 2.81 26.23 5.56
CA HIS A 282 2.94 25.44 4.33
C HIS A 282 4.07 24.39 4.45
N PRO A 283 3.81 23.12 4.10
CA PRO A 283 4.82 22.05 4.20
C PRO A 283 6.09 22.37 3.42
N ASP A 284 6.01 22.95 2.21
CA ASP A 284 7.20 23.38 1.43
C ASP A 284 8.14 24.33 2.20
N ARG A 285 7.58 25.21 3.03
CA ARG A 285 8.37 26.16 3.82
C ARG A 285 9.05 25.49 5.00
N LEU A 286 8.49 24.38 5.49
CA LEU A 286 9.08 23.59 6.57
C LEU A 286 10.10 22.58 6.04
N MET A 287 9.85 22.00 4.87
CA MET A 287 10.81 21.15 4.16
C MET A 287 12.11 21.89 3.83
N SER A 288 12.00 23.14 3.36
CA SER A 288 13.18 24.01 3.11
C SER A 288 13.96 24.39 4.38
N ARG A 289 13.41 24.14 5.58
CA ARG A 289 14.05 24.36 6.88
C ARG A 289 14.56 23.07 7.54
N GLY A 290 14.52 21.94 6.84
CA GLY A 290 15.00 20.66 7.37
C GLY A 290 14.10 20.07 8.46
N ALA A 291 12.79 20.33 8.42
CA ALA A 291 11.83 19.84 9.41
C ALA A 291 11.69 18.30 9.38
N SER A 292 11.43 17.69 10.54
CA SER A 292 11.16 16.25 10.65
C SER A 292 9.81 15.86 10.02
N GLU A 293 9.63 14.58 9.68
CA GLU A 293 8.36 14.07 9.15
C GLU A 293 7.16 14.38 10.07
N ASP A 294 7.36 14.30 11.39
CA ASP A 294 6.30 14.61 12.36
C ASP A 294 5.93 16.09 12.35
N SER A 295 6.90 16.97 12.12
CA SER A 295 6.66 18.42 11.99
C SER A 295 5.86 18.74 10.72
N ILE A 296 6.12 18.02 9.63
CA ILE A 296 5.36 18.14 8.37
C ILE A 296 3.92 17.65 8.57
N LYS A 297 3.72 16.52 9.28
CA LYS A 297 2.37 16.02 9.62
C LYS A 297 1.58 17.02 10.47
N GLU A 298 2.21 17.63 11.48
CA GLU A 298 1.56 18.63 12.31
C GLU A 298 1.19 19.89 11.52
N ALA A 299 2.06 20.32 10.61
CA ALA A 299 1.80 21.45 9.73
C ALA A 299 0.63 21.19 8.77
N ASN A 300 0.57 20.00 8.17
CA ASN A 300 -0.57 19.59 7.35
C ASN A 300 -1.88 19.63 8.14
N LYS A 301 -1.87 19.15 9.40
CA LYS A 301 -3.03 19.21 10.29
C LYS A 301 -3.45 20.66 10.57
N LYS A 302 -2.49 21.56 10.83
CA LYS A 302 -2.77 23.00 11.03
C LYS A 302 -3.34 23.66 9.78
N VAL A 303 -2.77 23.39 8.60
CA VAL A 303 -3.27 23.91 7.33
C VAL A 303 -4.72 23.48 7.09
N ALA A 304 -5.06 22.21 7.35
CA ALA A 304 -6.43 21.71 7.23
C ALA A 304 -7.38 22.44 8.21
N GLN A 305 -6.97 22.68 9.46
CA GLN A 305 -7.76 23.44 10.42
C GLN A 305 -7.98 24.90 9.99
N ILE A 306 -6.95 25.57 9.47
CA ILE A 306 -7.01 26.95 8.97
C ILE A 306 -8.00 27.07 7.80
N LYS A 307 -7.96 26.11 6.85
CA LYS A 307 -8.90 26.08 5.72
C LYS A 307 -10.35 25.96 6.18
N ARG A 308 -10.64 25.02 7.10
CA ARG A 308 -11.99 24.83 7.64
C ARG A 308 -12.52 26.07 8.35
N ALA A 309 -11.71 26.72 9.18
CA ALA A 309 -12.11 27.95 9.85
C ALA A 309 -12.44 29.07 8.86
N TYR A 310 -11.65 29.20 7.79
CA TYR A 310 -11.91 30.19 6.75
C TYR A 310 -13.21 29.90 5.99
N GLU A 311 -13.44 28.65 5.60
CA GLU A 311 -14.67 28.22 4.93
C GLU A 311 -15.91 28.48 5.81
N GLN A 312 -15.83 28.16 7.12
CA GLN A 312 -16.91 28.43 8.07
C GLN A 312 -17.22 29.92 8.24
N ILE A 313 -16.19 30.78 8.33
CA ILE A 313 -16.39 32.23 8.42
C ILE A 313 -17.03 32.77 7.14
N MET A 314 -16.54 32.34 5.97
CA MET A 314 -17.06 32.82 4.69
C MET A 314 -18.47 32.29 4.39
N ALA A 315 -18.84 31.11 4.89
CA ALA A 315 -20.20 30.58 4.75
C ALA A 315 -21.23 31.30 5.64
N ALA A 316 -20.77 31.95 6.72
CA ALA A 316 -21.62 32.69 7.66
C ALA A 316 -21.78 34.18 7.34
N ARG A 317 -21.11 34.67 6.29
CA ARG A 317 -21.18 36.06 5.79
C ARG A 317 -21.94 36.12 4.47
#